data_AF-A0A455R2J5-F1
#
_entry.id   AF-A0A455R2J5-F1
#
_cell.length_a   1.000
_cell.length_b   1.000
_cell.length_c   1.000
_cell.angle_alpha   90.00
_cell.angle_beta   90.00
_cell.angle_gamma   90.00
#
_symmetry.space_group_name_H-M   'P 1'
#
loop_
_entity.id
_entity.type
_entity.pdbx_description
1 polymer ?
#
loop_
_entity_poly.entity_id
_entity_poly.type
_entity_poly.pdbx_seq_one_letter_code
_entity_poly.pdbx_strand_id
1 'polypeptide(L)'
;TPIANPSWMIPNWSFGIREEDVAANVEAARAEGAELVVLLSHNGFDVDRKLASRVTGIDVILSGHTHDALPEPVVVGKTLVIASGSHGKFVTRLDVDVQGGEMKGFRHRLIPIFSDVITPDAETTALVSRLRAPYEAELKRELATTETLLYRR
;
A
#
# COMPACT_ATOMS: atom_id res chain seq x y z
N THR A 1 8.04 -19.86 -11.87
CA THR A 1 7.49 -18.62 -12.47
C THR A 1 6.21 -18.30 -11.73
N PRO A 2 5.98 -17.07 -11.24
CA PRO A 2 4.72 -16.78 -10.57
C PRO A 2 3.59 -17.01 -11.59
N ILE A 3 2.54 -17.73 -11.17
CA ILE A 3 1.39 -18.09 -12.02
C ILE A 3 0.77 -16.84 -12.67
N ALA A 4 0.90 -15.68 -12.02
CA ALA A 4 0.38 -14.40 -12.46
C ALA A 4 1.08 -13.83 -13.72
N ASN A 5 2.35 -14.16 -13.97
CA ASN A 5 3.12 -13.55 -15.06
C ASN A 5 3.90 -14.61 -15.85
N PRO A 6 3.25 -15.29 -16.82
CA PRO A 6 3.91 -16.32 -17.60
C PRO A 6 5.00 -15.74 -18.51
N SER A 7 6.09 -16.48 -18.67
CA SER A 7 7.29 -16.03 -19.39
C SER A 7 7.06 -15.69 -20.85
N TRP A 8 6.01 -16.21 -21.50
CA TRP A 8 5.69 -15.84 -22.88
C TRP A 8 5.09 -14.42 -23.02
N MET A 9 4.48 -13.87 -21.96
CA MET A 9 3.93 -12.51 -21.96
C MET A 9 4.99 -11.46 -21.61
N ILE A 10 5.97 -11.83 -20.77
CA ILE A 10 7.01 -10.92 -20.26
C ILE A 10 8.40 -11.59 -20.26
N PRO A 11 8.92 -11.99 -21.42
CA PRO A 11 10.07 -12.92 -21.53
C PRO A 11 11.37 -12.39 -20.92
N ASN A 12 11.53 -11.08 -20.87
CA ASN A 12 12.76 -10.44 -20.42
C ASN A 12 12.66 -9.90 -18.99
N TRP A 13 11.54 -10.12 -18.31
CA TRP A 13 11.29 -9.54 -17.00
C TRP A 13 11.30 -10.63 -15.94
N SER A 14 11.96 -10.32 -14.82
CA SER A 14 12.02 -11.19 -13.65
C SER A 14 11.60 -10.42 -12.42
N PHE A 15 10.61 -10.97 -11.73
CA PHE A 15 10.05 -10.45 -10.49
C PHE A 15 10.36 -11.43 -9.37
N GLY A 16 10.94 -10.91 -8.30
CA GLY A 16 11.33 -11.66 -7.12
C GLY A 16 11.85 -10.70 -6.07
N ILE A 17 12.03 -11.19 -4.84
CA ILE A 17 12.59 -10.39 -3.76
C ILE A 17 14.09 -10.22 -4.01
N ARG A 18 14.51 -8.98 -4.28
CA ARG A 18 15.91 -8.61 -4.54
C ARG A 18 16.46 -7.84 -3.36
N GLU A 19 16.70 -8.55 -2.27
CA GLU A 19 17.12 -7.94 -0.99
C GLU A 19 18.41 -7.11 -1.13
N GLU A 20 19.38 -7.61 -1.88
CA GLU A 20 20.64 -6.90 -2.15
C GLU A 20 20.42 -5.59 -2.90
N ASP A 21 19.54 -5.59 -3.91
CA ASP A 21 19.18 -4.38 -4.65
C ASP A 21 18.46 -3.37 -3.74
N VAL A 22 17.57 -3.83 -2.85
CA VAL A 22 16.90 -2.95 -1.88
C VAL A 22 17.93 -2.34 -0.94
N ALA A 23 18.83 -3.13 -0.36
CA ALA A 23 19.88 -2.64 0.52
C ALA A 23 20.78 -1.62 -0.18
N ALA A 24 21.24 -1.91 -1.40
CA ALA A 24 22.06 -1.00 -2.19
C ALA A 24 21.37 0.35 -2.46
N ASN A 25 20.08 0.34 -2.77
CA ASN A 25 19.31 1.57 -2.99
C ASN A 25 19.07 2.36 -1.70
N VAL A 26 18.86 1.68 -0.57
CA VAL A 26 18.74 2.33 0.75
C VAL A 26 20.05 3.03 1.11
N GLU A 27 21.19 2.33 0.98
CA GLU A 27 22.51 2.91 1.24
C GLU A 27 22.82 4.08 0.28
N ALA A 28 22.48 3.95 -1.01
CA ALA A 28 22.65 5.04 -1.97
C ALA A 28 21.82 6.28 -1.59
N ALA A 29 20.55 6.11 -1.24
CA ALA A 29 19.69 7.21 -0.80
C ALA A 29 20.25 7.90 0.46
N ARG A 30 20.76 7.13 1.43
CA ARG A 30 21.41 7.68 2.63
C ARG A 30 22.70 8.43 2.29
N ALA A 31 23.54 7.88 1.41
CA ALA A 31 24.77 8.52 0.96
C ALA A 31 24.51 9.84 0.21
N GLU A 32 23.37 9.95 -0.49
CA GLU A 32 22.89 11.17 -1.13
C GLU A 32 22.28 12.19 -0.14
N GLY A 33 22.21 11.85 1.15
CA GLY A 33 21.77 12.74 2.23
C GLY A 33 20.33 12.54 2.69
N ALA A 34 19.67 11.45 2.33
CA ALA A 34 18.32 11.17 2.82
C ALA A 34 18.31 10.95 4.35
N GLU A 35 17.57 11.80 5.06
CA GLU A 35 17.38 11.68 6.51
C GLU A 35 16.24 10.72 6.90
N LEU A 36 15.36 10.37 5.95
CA LEU A 36 14.30 9.39 6.10
C LEU A 36 14.21 8.53 4.83
N VAL A 37 14.11 7.21 4.96
CA VAL A 37 13.92 6.28 3.84
C VAL A 37 12.61 5.51 4.02
N VAL A 38 11.72 5.69 3.04
CA VAL A 38 10.41 5.03 2.98
C VAL A 38 10.39 4.04 1.82
N LEU A 39 10.15 2.77 2.11
CA LEU A 39 9.92 1.74 1.11
C LEU A 39 8.42 1.62 0.80
N LEU A 40 8.01 2.01 -0.40
CA LEU A 40 6.68 1.72 -0.92
C LEU A 40 6.67 0.31 -1.51
N SER A 41 5.99 -0.63 -0.86
CA SER A 41 6.10 -2.05 -1.18
C SER A 41 4.80 -2.68 -1.64
N HIS A 42 4.93 -3.66 -2.53
CA HIS A 42 3.87 -4.59 -2.91
C HIS A 42 4.30 -6.05 -2.77
N ASN A 43 5.25 -6.35 -1.86
CA ASN A 43 5.72 -7.72 -1.61
C ASN A 43 4.74 -8.54 -0.76
N GLY A 44 3.91 -7.87 0.03
CA GLY A 44 3.03 -8.49 1.02
C GLY A 44 3.58 -8.39 2.44
N PHE A 45 2.67 -8.32 3.41
CA PHE A 45 2.99 -7.92 4.78
C PHE A 45 4.07 -8.78 5.45
N ASP A 46 3.97 -10.10 5.38
CA ASP A 46 4.96 -10.99 6.00
C ASP A 46 6.33 -10.91 5.33
N VAL A 47 6.36 -10.70 4.02
CA VAL A 47 7.62 -10.53 3.27
C VAL A 47 8.26 -9.20 3.65
N ASP A 48 7.49 -8.11 3.73
CA ASP A 48 7.96 -6.80 4.15
C ASP A 48 8.44 -6.79 5.60
N ARG A 49 7.70 -7.46 6.50
CA ARG A 49 8.11 -7.65 7.90
C ARG A 49 9.45 -8.39 7.99
N LYS A 50 9.67 -9.41 7.14
CA LYS A 50 10.94 -10.12 7.09
C LYS A 50 12.05 -9.28 6.47
N LEU A 51 11.74 -8.50 5.44
CA LEU A 51 12.69 -7.59 4.79
C LEU A 51 13.16 -6.49 5.76
N ALA A 52 12.26 -5.92 6.55
CA ALA A 52 12.58 -4.94 7.60
C ALA A 52 13.58 -5.48 8.64
N SER A 53 13.58 -6.81 8.89
CA SER A 53 14.54 -7.42 9.82
C SER A 53 15.89 -7.73 9.18
N ARG A 54 16.05 -7.53 7.86
CA ARG A 54 17.22 -7.94 7.08
C ARG A 54 17.91 -6.77 6.38
N VAL A 55 17.16 -5.75 5.99
CA VAL A 55 17.68 -4.55 5.35
C VAL A 55 17.65 -3.40 6.36
N THR A 56 18.84 -2.96 6.75
CA THR A 56 19.01 -1.79 7.62
C THR A 56 18.77 -0.49 6.86
N GLY A 57 18.52 0.60 7.58
CA GLY A 57 18.41 1.94 7.00
C GLY A 57 17.02 2.33 6.48
N ILE A 58 16.07 1.39 6.40
CA ILE A 58 14.66 1.67 6.10
C ILE A 58 13.96 2.13 7.37
N ASP A 59 13.31 3.30 7.35
CA ASP A 59 12.55 3.80 8.50
C ASP A 59 11.08 3.39 8.46
N VAL A 60 10.48 3.36 7.26
CA VAL A 60 9.07 3.06 7.06
C VAL A 60 8.90 2.15 5.84
N ILE A 61 8.08 1.11 5.97
CA ILE A 61 7.55 0.32 4.87
C ILE A 61 6.04 0.52 4.79
N LEU A 62 5.58 1.01 3.64
CA LEU A 62 4.16 1.08 3.31
C LEU A 62 3.82 -0.19 2.52
N SER A 63 3.25 -1.18 3.19
CA SER A 63 3.00 -2.53 2.67
C SER A 63 1.65 -2.66 1.97
N GLY A 64 1.66 -3.25 0.78
CA GLY A 64 0.48 -3.61 -0.01
C GLY A 64 0.30 -5.12 -0.19
N HIS A 65 -0.35 -5.52 -1.29
CA HIS A 65 -0.58 -6.91 -1.72
C HIS A 65 -1.54 -7.76 -0.85
N THR A 66 -1.28 -7.89 0.44
CA THR A 66 -1.98 -8.85 1.32
C THR A 66 -3.28 -8.31 1.91
N HIS A 67 -3.61 -7.03 1.64
CA HIS A 67 -4.84 -6.36 2.07
C HIS A 67 -5.00 -6.25 3.61
N ASP A 68 -3.93 -6.43 4.37
CA ASP A 68 -3.93 -6.23 5.82
C ASP A 68 -4.28 -4.79 6.18
N ALA A 69 -5.10 -4.62 7.22
CA ALA A 69 -5.44 -3.32 7.79
C ALA A 69 -5.06 -3.36 9.27
N LEU A 70 -3.98 -2.67 9.63
CA LEU A 70 -3.48 -2.65 11.00
C LEU A 70 -3.77 -1.29 11.63
N PRO A 71 -4.43 -1.23 12.80
CA PRO A 71 -4.73 0.04 13.45
C PRO A 71 -3.46 0.76 13.90
N GLU A 72 -2.41 0.01 14.24
CA GLU A 72 -1.09 0.52 14.65
C GLU A 72 0.02 -0.10 13.79
N PRO A 73 1.13 0.63 13.54
CA PRO A 73 2.27 0.09 12.80
C PRO A 73 2.91 -1.08 13.55
N VAL A 74 3.39 -2.08 12.80
CA VAL A 74 4.28 -3.10 13.36
C VAL A 74 5.71 -2.58 13.33
N VAL A 75 6.37 -2.59 14.49
CA VAL A 75 7.76 -2.14 14.60
C VAL A 75 8.70 -3.34 14.51
N VAL A 76 9.60 -3.32 13.53
CA VAL A 76 10.68 -4.31 13.38
C VAL A 76 12.01 -3.59 13.53
N GLY A 77 12.67 -3.75 14.68
CA GLY A 77 13.85 -2.95 15.00
C GLY A 77 13.50 -1.46 15.09
N LYS A 78 14.03 -0.64 14.16
CA LYS A 78 13.69 0.78 14.03
C LYS A 78 12.67 1.07 12.91
N THR A 79 12.29 0.06 12.13
CA THR A 79 11.44 0.21 10.95
C THR A 79 9.97 0.05 11.29
N LEU A 80 9.13 0.99 10.84
CA LEU A 80 7.67 0.87 10.90
C LEU A 80 7.18 0.10 9.67
N VAL A 81 6.34 -0.90 9.85
CA VAL A 81 5.65 -1.61 8.76
C VAL A 81 4.17 -1.33 8.89
N ILE A 82 3.61 -0.65 7.89
CA ILE A 82 2.24 -0.13 7.90
C ILE A 82 1.43 -0.75 6.76
N ALA A 83 0.23 -1.22 7.07
CA ALA A 83 -0.69 -1.79 6.10
C ALA A 83 -2.06 -1.08 6.17
N SER A 84 -2.51 -0.55 5.03
CA SER A 84 -3.65 0.38 4.94
C SER A 84 -4.96 -0.27 4.48
N GLY A 85 -5.04 -1.59 4.49
CA GLY A 85 -6.19 -2.34 4.00
C GLY A 85 -6.29 -2.36 2.47
N SER A 86 -7.52 -2.35 1.97
CA SER A 86 -7.82 -2.49 0.54
C SER A 86 -9.11 -1.78 0.16
N HIS A 87 -9.36 -1.69 -1.15
CA HIS A 87 -10.62 -1.16 -1.73
C HIS A 87 -10.96 0.28 -1.32
N GLY A 88 -9.96 1.08 -0.94
CA GLY A 88 -10.19 2.45 -0.47
C GLY A 88 -10.97 2.54 0.85
N LYS A 89 -11.01 1.48 1.66
CA LYS A 89 -11.71 1.49 2.96
C LYS A 89 -11.02 2.37 3.99
N PHE A 90 -9.70 2.55 3.88
CA PHE A 90 -8.91 3.36 4.79
C PHE A 90 -7.86 4.19 4.07
N VAL A 91 -7.45 5.29 4.70
CA VAL A 91 -6.26 6.07 4.36
C VAL A 91 -5.36 6.13 5.59
N THR A 92 -4.11 5.74 5.44
CA THR A 92 -3.10 5.92 6.47
C THR A 92 -2.60 7.36 6.45
N ARG A 93 -2.60 8.00 7.62
CA ARG A 93 -1.83 9.22 7.89
C ARG A 93 -0.69 8.88 8.83
N LEU A 94 0.53 9.18 8.40
CA LEU A 94 1.74 9.07 9.19
C LEU A 94 2.40 10.45 9.28
N ASP A 95 2.42 11.04 10.47
CA ASP A 95 3.18 12.25 10.76
C ASP A 95 4.52 11.80 11.39
N VAL A 96 5.66 12.22 10.83
CA VAL A 96 7.01 11.84 11.30
C VAL A 96 7.79 13.07 11.76
N ASP A 97 8.57 12.89 12.82
CA ASP A 97 9.53 13.88 13.33
C ASP A 97 10.95 13.39 13.05
N VAL A 98 11.64 14.06 12.12
CA VAL A 98 12.98 13.69 11.63
C VAL A 98 13.97 14.75 12.09
N GLN A 99 15.00 14.33 12.83
CA GLN A 99 16.02 15.23 13.37
C GLN A 99 17.40 14.56 13.31
N GLY A 100 18.34 15.22 12.64
CA GLY A 100 19.74 14.77 12.56
C GLY A 100 19.87 13.40 11.90
N GLY A 101 19.15 13.16 10.81
CA GLY A 101 19.17 11.87 10.09
C GLY A 101 18.42 10.71 10.76
N GLU A 102 17.66 10.95 11.83
CA GLU A 102 16.88 9.90 12.51
C GLU A 102 15.43 10.32 12.74
N MET A 103 14.50 9.36 12.60
CA MET A 103 13.11 9.51 13.03
C MET A 103 13.02 9.41 14.56
N LYS A 104 12.77 10.54 15.23
CA LYS A 104 12.69 10.64 16.70
C LYS A 104 11.30 10.34 17.25
N GLY A 105 10.27 10.50 16.42
CA GLY A 105 8.90 10.21 16.79
C GLY A 105 7.99 10.11 15.58
N PHE A 106 6.82 9.52 15.79
CA PHE A 106 5.77 9.48 14.79
C PHE A 106 4.38 9.51 15.43
N ARG A 107 3.39 9.90 14.66
CA ARG A 107 1.97 9.69 14.95
C ARG A 107 1.34 8.98 13.77
N HIS A 108 0.60 7.92 14.06
CA HIS A 108 -0.09 7.13 13.05
C HIS A 108 -1.60 7.21 13.25
N ARG A 109 -2.35 7.26 12.15
CA ARG A 109 -3.79 7.03 12.13
C ARG A 109 -4.19 6.26 10.88
N LEU A 110 -4.92 5.17 11.08
CA LEU A 110 -5.67 4.52 10.01
C LEU A 110 -7.08 5.13 9.95
N ILE A 111 -7.32 5.98 8.95
CA ILE A 111 -8.55 6.77 8.84
C ILE A 111 -9.56 6.00 7.97
N PRO A 112 -10.71 5.58 8.51
CA PRO A 112 -11.75 4.93 7.70
C PRO A 112 -12.42 5.93 6.75
N ILE A 113 -12.67 5.50 5.52
CA ILE A 113 -13.43 6.27 4.53
C ILE A 113 -14.88 5.83 4.58
N PHE A 114 -15.72 6.65 5.22
CA PHE A 114 -17.17 6.48 5.27
C PHE A 114 -17.82 7.43 4.25
N SER A 115 -18.31 6.88 3.13
CA SER A 115 -18.86 7.67 2.00
C SER A 115 -20.15 8.42 2.33
N ASP A 116 -20.84 8.02 3.39
CA ASP A 116 -22.04 8.66 3.92
C ASP A 116 -21.73 9.85 4.85
N VAL A 117 -20.49 9.96 5.33
CA VAL A 117 -20.05 11.02 6.25
C VAL A 117 -19.11 12.02 5.57
N ILE A 118 -18.31 11.58 4.59
CA ILE A 118 -17.32 12.40 3.91
C ILE A 118 -17.91 12.95 2.61
N THR A 119 -17.99 14.27 2.47
CA THR A 119 -18.43 14.92 1.24
C THR A 119 -17.50 14.53 0.07
N PRO A 120 -18.03 13.92 -1.01
CA PRO A 120 -17.23 13.59 -2.18
C PRO A 120 -16.70 14.85 -2.85
N ASP A 121 -15.48 14.76 -3.38
CA ASP A 121 -14.91 15.82 -4.21
C ASP A 121 -15.73 15.98 -5.50
N ALA A 122 -16.12 17.21 -5.82
CA ALA A 122 -17.05 17.51 -6.90
C ALA A 122 -16.44 17.21 -8.28
N GLU A 123 -15.15 17.50 -8.47
CA GLU A 123 -14.45 17.25 -9.72
C GLU A 123 -14.29 15.75 -9.99
N THR A 124 -13.85 15.00 -8.97
CA THR A 124 -13.72 13.54 -9.02
C THR A 124 -15.07 12.89 -9.27
N THR A 125 -16.13 13.36 -8.61
CA THR A 125 -17.50 12.87 -8.82
C THR A 125 -17.94 13.08 -10.27
N ALA A 126 -17.72 14.27 -10.82
CA ALA A 126 -18.05 14.56 -12.20
C ALA A 126 -17.26 13.69 -13.19
N LEU A 127 -15.96 13.46 -12.92
CA LEU A 127 -15.11 12.59 -13.72
C LEU A 127 -15.63 11.15 -13.72
N VAL A 128 -15.89 10.58 -12.54
CA VAL A 128 -16.38 9.20 -12.41
C VAL A 128 -17.74 9.03 -13.10
N SER A 129 -18.67 9.96 -12.90
CA SER A 129 -19.98 9.95 -13.58
C SER A 129 -19.82 9.97 -15.09
N ARG A 130 -18.98 10.86 -15.63
CA ARG A 130 -18.71 10.94 -17.07
C ARG A 130 -18.12 9.66 -17.64
N LEU A 131 -17.16 9.04 -16.95
CA LEU A 131 -16.52 7.80 -17.40
C LEU A 131 -17.47 6.60 -17.34
N ARG A 132 -18.40 6.57 -16.39
CA ARG A 132 -19.37 5.48 -16.23
C ARG A 132 -20.60 5.63 -17.12
N ALA A 133 -20.95 6.84 -17.56
CA ALA A 133 -22.16 7.13 -18.31
C ALA A 133 -22.38 6.22 -19.55
N PRO A 134 -21.36 5.93 -20.40
CA PRO A 134 -21.55 5.03 -21.54
C PRO A 134 -21.91 3.59 -21.17
N TYR A 135 -21.62 3.17 -19.94
CA TYR A 135 -21.79 1.81 -19.45
C TYR A 135 -22.90 1.70 -18.40
N GLU A 136 -23.66 2.78 -18.16
CA GLU A 136 -24.58 2.86 -17.03
C GLU A 136 -25.67 1.78 -17.06
N ALA A 137 -26.22 1.49 -18.23
CA ALA A 137 -27.23 0.44 -18.40
C ALA A 137 -26.68 -0.95 -18.03
N GLU A 138 -25.45 -1.27 -18.44
CA GLU A 138 -24.82 -2.55 -18.14
C GLU A 138 -24.41 -2.64 -16.67
N LEU A 139 -23.80 -1.58 -16.12
CA LEU A 139 -23.36 -1.53 -14.72
C LEU A 139 -24.52 -1.58 -13.72
N LYS A 140 -25.73 -1.18 -14.12
CA LYS A 140 -26.96 -1.22 -13.30
C LYS A 140 -27.86 -2.41 -13.61
N ARG A 141 -27.52 -3.26 -14.59
CA ARG A 141 -28.34 -4.41 -14.96
C ARG A 141 -28.43 -5.38 -13.79
N GLU A 142 -29.64 -5.58 -13.27
CA GLU A 142 -29.90 -6.60 -12.26
C GLU A 142 -29.78 -7.99 -12.89
N LEU A 143 -28.89 -8.82 -12.34
CA LEU A 143 -28.68 -10.20 -12.81
C LEU A 143 -29.37 -11.23 -11.92
N ALA A 144 -29.35 -11.03 -10.61
CA ALA A 144 -29.97 -11.90 -9.61
C ALA A 144 -30.05 -11.18 -8.25
N THR A 145 -30.90 -11.70 -7.37
CA THR A 145 -30.98 -11.30 -5.95
C THR A 145 -30.42 -12.40 -5.06
N THR A 146 -30.01 -12.05 -3.84
CA THR A 146 -29.56 -13.00 -2.82
C THR A 146 -30.27 -12.74 -1.50
N GLU A 147 -30.65 -13.82 -0.80
CA GLU A 147 -31.30 -13.75 0.52
C GLU A 147 -30.28 -13.75 1.67
N THR A 148 -28.98 -13.88 1.36
CA THR A 148 -27.89 -14.03 2.35
C THR A 148 -26.68 -13.17 1.99
N LEU A 149 -25.79 -12.95 2.96
CA LEU A 149 -24.56 -12.17 2.75
C LEU A 149 -23.57 -12.91 1.84
N LEU A 150 -23.19 -12.30 0.72
CA LEU A 150 -22.07 -12.73 -0.12
C LEU A 150 -20.83 -11.92 0.25
N TYR A 151 -19.76 -12.60 0.68
CA TYR A 151 -18.52 -11.93 1.06
C TYR A 151 -17.31 -12.52 0.33
N ARG A 152 -16.41 -11.62 -0.07
CA ARG A 152 -15.03 -11.92 -0.44
C ARG A 152 -14.16 -10.98 0.37
N ARG A 153 -13.14 -11.55 1.02
CA ARG A 153 -12.14 -10.78 1.77
C ARG A 153 -11.16 -10.12 0.80
#